data_AF-A0AAV7UP00-F1
#
_entry.id   AF-A0AAV7UP00-F1
#
_cell.length_a   1.000
_cell.length_b   1.000
_cell.length_c   1.000
_cell.angle_alpha   90.00
_cell.angle_beta   90.00
_cell.angle_gamma   90.00
#
_symmetry.space_group_name_H-M   'P 1'
#
loop_
_entity.id
_entity.type
_entity.pdbx_description
1 polymer ?
#
loop_
_entity_poly.entity_id
_entity_poly.type
_entity_poly.pdbx_seq_one_letter_code
_entity_poly.pdbx_strand_id
1 'polypeptide(L)'
;MAPKSIRTPCSSRAQQNPDPGGAKRDKRHPALGSKEHSNPHGKEPHQRISGTEKDARKSVPTMFASIMKTKQMPPEKDIGISIASMEARTEELETEVRAATAQTATQGQQISDIQWKLEDAENRQLRNNLRVLGIAEGLVGQDTRAYVVSLFKSVGLGKGDPESTTIPVNEKEADIDYY
;
A
#
# COMPACT_ATOMS: atom_id res chain seq x y z
N MET A 1 53.08 11.50 -31.93
CA MET A 1 52.33 12.47 -31.11
C MET A 1 51.18 11.71 -30.46
N ALA A 2 51.25 11.48 -29.15
CA ALA A 2 50.29 10.67 -28.40
C ALA A 2 49.25 11.55 -27.70
N PRO A 3 47.97 11.14 -27.60
CA PRO A 3 46.96 11.89 -26.86
C PRO A 3 47.13 11.69 -25.35
N LYS A 4 47.10 12.81 -24.61
CA LYS A 4 47.17 12.84 -23.15
C LYS A 4 45.88 12.30 -22.56
N SER A 5 46.00 11.16 -21.89
CA SER A 5 45.04 10.58 -20.96
C SER A 5 44.90 11.50 -19.73
N ILE A 6 43.67 11.94 -19.45
CA ILE A 6 43.32 12.56 -18.16
C ILE A 6 42.43 11.57 -17.43
N ARG A 7 42.99 11.02 -16.34
CA ARG A 7 42.30 10.15 -15.39
C ARG A 7 41.74 10.98 -14.23
N THR A 8 40.54 10.58 -13.80
CA THR A 8 40.01 10.53 -12.42
C THR A 8 39.64 11.86 -11.69
N PRO A 9 38.74 11.85 -10.67
CA PRO A 9 38.30 10.68 -9.87
C PRO A 9 36.79 10.47 -9.65
N CYS A 10 36.51 9.25 -9.19
CA CYS A 10 35.31 8.79 -8.51
C CYS A 10 34.85 9.76 -7.42
N SER A 11 33.55 10.07 -7.40
CA SER A 11 32.87 10.59 -6.22
C SER A 11 31.82 9.58 -5.79
N SER A 12 32.20 8.71 -4.87
CA SER A 12 31.30 7.85 -4.10
C SER A 12 30.41 8.72 -3.21
N ARG A 13 29.19 9.03 -3.67
CA ARG A 13 28.18 9.65 -2.80
C ARG A 13 27.43 8.54 -2.07
N ALA A 14 27.68 8.49 -0.77
CA ALA A 14 27.10 7.57 0.18
C ALA A 14 25.57 7.59 0.14
N GLN A 15 24.99 6.39 0.16
CA GLN A 15 23.62 6.11 0.58
C GLN A 15 23.42 6.64 2.01
N GLN A 16 22.42 7.49 2.20
CA GLN A 16 21.81 7.71 3.51
C GLN A 16 20.36 7.27 3.39
N ASN A 17 20.08 6.09 3.94
CA ASN A 17 18.72 5.63 4.24
C ASN A 17 18.20 6.47 5.42
N PRO A 18 17.03 7.12 5.32
CA PRO A 18 16.34 7.58 6.50
C PRO A 18 15.56 6.42 7.14
N ASP A 19 15.88 6.13 8.41
CA ASP A 19 15.08 5.30 9.32
C ASP A 19 13.65 5.84 9.45
N PRO A 20 12.59 5.02 9.28
CA PRO A 20 11.24 5.36 9.70
C PRO A 20 10.99 4.84 11.13
N GLY A 21 11.48 5.56 12.13
CA GLY A 21 11.20 5.28 13.55
C GLY A 21 10.36 6.40 14.17
N GLY A 22 9.07 6.17 14.43
CA GLY A 22 8.27 7.17 15.17
C GLY A 22 6.75 6.96 15.21
N ALA A 23 6.33 5.93 15.95
CA ALA A 23 5.04 5.75 16.63
C ALA A 23 3.87 6.74 16.39
N LYS A 24 2.71 6.17 16.03
CA LYS A 24 1.43 6.32 16.77
C LYS A 24 0.46 5.22 16.33
N ARG A 25 0.44 4.11 17.08
CA ARG A 25 -0.60 3.08 16.98
C ARG A 25 -1.88 3.62 17.64
N ASP A 26 -2.79 4.12 16.82
CA ASP A 26 -4.16 4.42 17.27
C ASP A 26 -4.92 3.09 17.39
N LYS A 27 -5.12 2.64 18.63
CA LYS A 27 -5.97 1.49 18.95
C LYS A 27 -7.43 1.91 18.74
N ARG A 28 -8.02 1.56 17.60
CA ARG A 28 -9.48 1.52 17.44
C ARG A 28 -9.88 0.18 16.87
N HIS A 29 -10.33 -0.71 17.77
CA HIS A 29 -11.07 -1.90 17.42
C HIS A 29 -12.48 -1.49 16.97
N PRO A 30 -12.97 -1.90 15.79
CA PRO A 30 -14.40 -1.97 15.56
C PRO A 30 -14.95 -3.27 16.18
N ALA A 31 -16.00 -3.11 16.96
CA ALA A 31 -16.73 -4.16 17.66
C ALA A 31 -17.30 -5.19 16.67
N LEU A 32 -16.94 -6.46 16.85
CA LEU A 32 -17.66 -7.57 16.22
C LEU A 32 -19.00 -7.72 16.93
N GLY A 33 -20.07 -7.38 16.21
CA GLY A 33 -21.43 -7.61 16.63
C GLY A 33 -21.72 -9.10 16.76
N SER A 34 -21.91 -9.54 18.00
CA SER A 34 -22.46 -10.86 18.33
C SER A 34 -23.93 -10.88 17.92
N LYS A 35 -24.26 -11.52 16.79
CA LYS A 35 -25.64 -11.89 16.48
C LYS A 35 -26.03 -13.05 17.39
N GLU A 36 -26.97 -12.75 18.26
CA GLU A 36 -27.67 -13.68 19.14
C GLU A 36 -28.37 -14.76 18.30
N HIS A 37 -27.94 -16.01 18.43
CA HIS A 37 -28.77 -17.15 18.06
C HIS A 37 -29.61 -17.53 19.27
N SER A 38 -30.87 -17.09 19.24
CA SER A 38 -31.95 -17.54 20.11
C SER A 38 -32.12 -19.05 19.99
N ASN A 39 -31.83 -19.78 21.08
CA ASN A 39 -32.14 -21.21 21.19
C ASN A 39 -33.51 -21.36 21.88
N PRO A 40 -34.52 -21.99 21.25
CA PRO A 40 -35.84 -22.13 21.84
C PRO A 40 -35.80 -23.17 22.96
N HIS A 41 -36.23 -22.74 24.15
CA HIS A 41 -36.38 -23.56 25.35
C HIS A 41 -37.49 -24.62 25.11
N GLY A 42 -37.07 -25.83 24.75
CA GLY A 42 -37.94 -27.01 24.75
C GLY A 42 -38.32 -27.37 26.19
N LYS A 43 -39.62 -27.32 26.49
CA LYS A 43 -40.18 -27.80 27.75
C LYS A 43 -40.03 -29.31 27.82
N GLU A 44 -39.22 -29.83 28.74
CA GLU A 44 -39.27 -31.24 29.11
C GLU A 44 -40.44 -31.49 30.10
N PRO A 45 -41.22 -32.56 29.92
CA PRO A 45 -42.20 -32.99 30.90
C PRO A 45 -41.50 -33.71 32.06
N HIS A 46 -41.75 -33.24 33.28
CA HIS A 46 -41.39 -33.95 34.50
C HIS A 46 -42.12 -35.31 34.56
N GLN A 47 -41.44 -36.39 34.18
CA GLN A 47 -41.87 -37.74 34.51
C GLN A 47 -41.52 -38.02 35.98
N ARG A 48 -42.58 -38.17 36.79
CA ARG A 48 -42.50 -38.58 38.18
C ARG A 48 -42.22 -40.09 38.22
N ILE A 49 -40.96 -40.47 38.44
CA ILE A 49 -40.56 -41.87 38.61
C ILE A 49 -40.95 -42.31 40.03
N SER A 50 -42.12 -42.94 40.19
CA SER A 50 -42.44 -43.72 41.38
C SER A 50 -41.80 -45.10 41.25
N GLY A 51 -40.52 -45.20 41.61
CA GLY A 51 -39.79 -46.46 41.68
C GLY A 51 -39.80 -47.00 43.12
N THR A 52 -40.42 -48.16 43.30
CA THR A 52 -40.40 -48.90 44.57
C THR A 52 -39.01 -49.43 44.88
N GLU A 53 -38.71 -49.46 46.17
CA GLU A 53 -37.42 -49.56 46.86
C GLU A 53 -36.68 -50.91 46.74
N LYS A 54 -36.79 -51.64 45.62
CA LYS A 54 -36.22 -53.00 45.48
C LYS A 54 -35.12 -53.17 44.42
N ASP A 55 -34.70 -52.12 43.71
CA ASP A 55 -33.64 -52.21 42.70
C ASP A 55 -32.32 -51.47 43.06
N ALA A 56 -32.18 -50.98 44.29
CA ALA A 56 -31.01 -50.20 44.75
C ALA A 56 -29.71 -51.00 44.95
N ARG A 57 -29.64 -52.26 44.52
CA ARG A 57 -28.44 -53.12 44.62
C ARG A 57 -27.88 -53.56 43.27
N LYS A 58 -28.25 -52.90 42.16
CA LYS A 58 -27.47 -53.00 40.93
C LYS A 58 -26.28 -52.05 40.99
N SER A 59 -25.25 -52.52 41.69
CA SER A 59 -23.84 -52.36 41.36
C SER A 59 -23.45 -50.96 40.85
N VAL A 60 -22.97 -50.12 41.77
CA VAL A 60 -22.17 -48.91 41.47
C VAL A 60 -21.10 -49.14 40.39
N PRO A 61 -20.42 -50.32 40.32
CA PRO A 61 -19.52 -50.64 39.21
C PRO A 61 -20.13 -50.56 37.81
N THR A 62 -21.43 -50.88 37.66
CA THR A 62 -22.10 -50.92 36.35
C THR A 62 -22.45 -49.52 35.84
N MET A 63 -22.80 -48.60 36.74
CA MET A 63 -22.97 -47.18 36.37
C MET A 63 -21.62 -46.52 36.07
N PHE A 64 -20.56 -46.86 36.82
CA PHE A 64 -19.21 -46.37 36.54
C PHE A 64 -18.69 -46.88 35.18
N ALA A 65 -18.95 -48.13 34.83
CA ALA A 65 -18.60 -48.70 33.52
C ALA A 65 -19.34 -48.00 32.38
N SER A 66 -20.63 -47.69 32.53
CA SER A 66 -21.40 -46.94 31.52
C SER A 66 -20.95 -45.49 31.37
N ILE A 67 -20.53 -44.82 32.46
CA ILE A 67 -19.97 -43.46 32.43
C ILE A 67 -18.58 -43.42 31.78
N MET A 68 -17.77 -44.47 31.98
CA MET A 68 -16.46 -44.60 31.33
C MET A 68 -16.57 -44.95 29.84
N LYS A 69 -17.63 -45.67 29.45
CA LYS A 69 -17.89 -46.08 28.06
C LYS A 69 -18.45 -44.94 27.19
N THR A 70 -19.14 -43.96 27.78
CA THR A 70 -19.68 -42.78 27.07
C THR A 70 -18.67 -41.65 26.85
N LYS A 71 -17.44 -41.76 27.39
CA LYS A 71 -16.34 -40.81 27.12
C LYS A 71 -15.33 -41.29 26.07
N GLN A 72 -15.52 -42.47 25.48
CA GLN A 72 -14.70 -42.96 24.38
C GLN A 72 -15.45 -42.81 23.05
N MET A 73 -15.58 -41.58 22.56
CA MET A 73 -15.44 -41.36 21.12
C MET A 73 -13.96 -41.08 20.86
N PRO A 74 -13.33 -41.62 19.80
CA PRO A 74 -11.91 -41.44 19.56
C PRO A 74 -11.66 -39.97 19.17
N PRO A 75 -11.04 -39.15 20.03
CA PRO A 75 -10.81 -37.73 19.74
C PRO A 75 -9.90 -37.53 18.52
N GLU A 76 -9.17 -38.57 18.12
CA GLU A 76 -8.17 -38.52 17.05
C GLU A 76 -8.76 -38.23 15.67
N LYS A 77 -9.97 -38.72 15.36
CA LYS A 77 -10.57 -38.52 14.03
C LYS A 77 -11.06 -37.09 13.81
N ASP A 78 -11.71 -36.50 14.80
CA ASP A 78 -12.21 -35.12 14.71
C ASP A 78 -11.05 -34.10 14.74
N ILE A 79 -10.00 -34.40 15.51
CA ILE A 79 -8.77 -33.59 15.51
C ILE A 79 -8.07 -33.67 14.14
N GLY A 80 -7.97 -34.86 13.54
CA GLY A 80 -7.37 -35.03 12.21
C GLY A 80 -8.08 -34.23 11.11
N ILE A 81 -9.43 -34.23 11.13
CA ILE A 81 -10.23 -33.42 10.20
C ILE A 81 -10.00 -31.93 10.43
N SER A 82 -9.94 -31.48 11.69
CA SER A 82 -9.66 -30.09 12.02
C SER A 82 -8.27 -29.65 11.57
N ILE A 83 -7.25 -30.49 11.73
CA ILE A 83 -5.87 -30.19 11.29
C ILE A 83 -5.81 -30.05 9.78
N ALA A 84 -6.34 -31.03 9.04
CA ALA A 84 -6.38 -30.97 7.58
C ALA A 84 -7.12 -29.73 7.05
N SER A 85 -8.22 -29.34 7.73
CA SER A 85 -8.95 -28.11 7.39
C SER A 85 -8.13 -26.83 7.66
N MET A 86 -7.37 -26.79 8.75
CA MET A 86 -6.49 -25.66 9.06
C MET A 86 -5.30 -25.57 8.09
N GLU A 87 -4.72 -26.71 7.71
CA GLU A 87 -3.63 -26.77 6.73
C GLU A 87 -4.09 -26.27 5.36
N ALA A 88 -5.24 -26.74 4.87
CA ALA A 88 -5.81 -26.27 3.61
C ALA A 88 -6.08 -24.75 3.61
N ARG A 89 -6.61 -24.21 4.71
CA ARG A 89 -6.81 -22.76 4.87
C ARG A 89 -5.51 -21.98 4.91
N THR A 90 -4.47 -22.55 5.51
CA THR A 90 -3.14 -21.92 5.59
C THR A 90 -2.51 -21.87 4.21
N GLU A 91 -2.59 -22.96 3.44
CA GLU A 91 -2.12 -23.01 2.07
C GLU A 91 -2.83 -21.97 1.18
N GLU A 92 -4.16 -21.89 1.27
CA GLU A 92 -4.95 -20.88 0.56
C GLU A 92 -4.47 -19.45 0.91
N LEU A 93 -4.36 -19.12 2.20
CA LEU A 93 -3.90 -17.80 2.64
C LEU A 93 -2.46 -17.51 2.18
N GLU A 94 -1.56 -18.49 2.20
CA GLU A 94 -0.20 -18.32 1.70
C GLU A 94 -0.15 -18.06 0.19
N THR A 95 -1.05 -18.67 -0.58
CA THR A 95 -1.17 -18.39 -2.02
C THR A 95 -1.72 -16.99 -2.28
N GLU A 96 -2.74 -16.57 -1.52
CA GLU A 96 -3.31 -15.23 -1.62
C GLU A 96 -2.28 -14.16 -1.25
N VAL A 97 -1.53 -14.34 -0.16
CA VAL A 97 -0.46 -13.42 0.25
C VAL A 97 0.62 -13.33 -0.82
N ARG A 98 1.02 -14.45 -1.42
CA ARG A 98 2.00 -14.45 -2.53
C ARG A 98 1.49 -13.68 -3.74
N ALA A 99 0.24 -13.91 -4.13
CA ALA A 99 -0.39 -13.19 -5.25
C ALA A 99 -0.50 -11.69 -4.98
N ALA A 100 -0.97 -11.30 -3.80
CA ALA A 100 -1.09 -9.91 -3.38
C ALA A 100 0.27 -9.19 -3.33
N THR A 101 1.31 -9.89 -2.86
CA THR A 101 2.68 -9.35 -2.83
C THR A 101 3.21 -9.11 -4.24
N ALA A 102 3.01 -10.06 -5.16
CA ALA A 102 3.41 -9.90 -6.57
C ALA A 102 2.67 -8.75 -7.26
N GLN A 103 1.36 -8.62 -7.00
CA GLN A 103 0.56 -7.51 -7.51
C GLN A 103 1.04 -6.16 -6.97
N THR A 104 1.32 -6.07 -5.67
CA THR A 104 1.83 -4.85 -5.03
C THR A 104 3.18 -4.45 -5.61
N ALA A 105 4.08 -5.41 -5.83
CA ALA A 105 5.38 -5.14 -6.46
C ALA A 105 5.21 -4.60 -7.90
N THR A 106 4.30 -5.20 -8.67
CA THR A 106 4.02 -4.77 -10.05
C THR A 106 3.44 -3.35 -10.09
N GLN A 107 2.48 -3.06 -9.22
CA GLN A 107 1.89 -1.72 -9.10
C GLN A 107 2.91 -0.69 -8.62
N GLY A 108 3.78 -1.07 -7.68
CA GLY A 108 4.89 -0.23 -7.23
C GLY A 108 5.82 0.17 -8.37
N GLN A 109 6.17 -0.78 -9.25
CA GLN A 109 6.96 -0.50 -10.44
C GLN A 109 6.23 0.45 -11.41
N GLN A 110 4.94 0.22 -11.67
CA GLN A 110 4.15 1.08 -12.54
C GLN A 110 4.06 2.53 -12.02
N ILE A 111 3.86 2.69 -10.71
CA ILE A 111 3.84 4.02 -10.07
C ILE A 111 5.20 4.70 -10.24
N SER A 112 6.30 3.99 -10.00
CA SER A 112 7.65 4.51 -10.22
C SER A 112 7.82 4.98 -11.66
N ASP A 113 7.49 4.15 -12.64
CA ASP A 113 7.63 4.50 -14.07
C ASP A 113 6.80 5.73 -14.46
N ILE A 114 5.59 5.89 -13.89
CA ILE A 114 4.75 7.07 -14.09
C ILE A 114 5.40 8.31 -13.48
N GLN A 115 5.96 8.21 -12.26
CA GLN A 115 6.65 9.33 -11.61
C GLN A 115 7.82 9.83 -12.45
N TRP A 116 8.67 8.92 -12.95
CA TRP A 116 9.78 9.28 -13.83
C TRP A 116 9.33 9.99 -15.10
N LYS A 117 8.26 9.51 -15.74
CA LYS A 117 7.70 10.14 -16.94
C LYS A 117 7.11 11.52 -16.64
N LEU A 118 6.45 11.67 -15.50
CA LEU A 118 5.88 12.95 -15.07
C LEU A 118 6.99 13.96 -14.80
N GLU A 119 8.03 13.58 -14.06
CA GLU A 119 9.18 14.43 -13.77
C GLU A 119 9.90 14.85 -15.07
N ASP A 120 10.10 13.93 -16.02
CA ASP A 120 10.69 14.27 -17.33
C ASP A 120 9.78 15.24 -18.11
N ALA A 121 8.48 15.01 -18.14
CA ALA A 121 7.52 15.89 -18.80
C ALA A 121 7.51 17.30 -18.18
N GLU A 122 7.46 17.41 -16.85
CA GLU A 122 7.52 18.68 -16.13
C GLU A 122 8.85 19.41 -16.40
N ASN A 123 9.97 18.69 -16.36
CA ASN A 123 11.28 19.28 -16.65
C ASN A 123 11.37 19.78 -18.09
N ARG A 124 10.82 19.05 -19.07
CA ARG A 124 10.77 19.49 -20.47
C ARG A 124 9.88 20.72 -20.65
N GLN A 125 8.73 20.75 -19.99
CA GLN A 125 7.81 21.88 -20.03
C GLN A 125 8.43 23.14 -19.37
N LEU A 126 9.12 22.97 -18.25
CA LEU A 126 9.71 24.07 -17.49
C LEU A 126 11.10 24.48 -17.99
N ARG A 127 11.70 23.75 -18.94
CA ARG A 127 13.07 23.98 -19.43
C ARG A 127 13.34 25.43 -19.87
N ASN A 128 12.32 26.09 -20.42
CA ASN A 128 12.43 27.48 -20.90
C ASN A 128 11.86 28.52 -19.93
N ASN A 129 11.39 28.09 -18.75
CA ASN A 129 10.81 28.97 -17.76
C ASN A 129 11.89 29.45 -16.79
N LEU A 130 12.16 30.76 -16.80
CA LEU A 130 13.03 31.37 -15.80
C LEU A 130 12.19 31.85 -14.62
N ARG A 131 12.57 31.43 -13.40
CA ARG A 131 12.02 32.01 -12.16
C ARG A 131 12.94 33.13 -11.70
N VAL A 132 12.41 34.34 -11.61
CA VAL A 132 13.12 35.50 -11.05
C VAL A 132 12.58 35.73 -9.63
N LEU A 133 13.45 35.64 -8.64
CA LEU A 133 13.11 35.81 -7.22
C LEU A 133 13.59 37.18 -6.72
N GLY A 134 12.92 37.72 -5.70
CA GLY A 134 13.34 38.98 -5.05
C GLY A 134 12.95 40.27 -5.79
N ILE A 135 12.02 40.20 -6.73
CA ILE A 135 11.41 41.40 -7.32
C ILE A 135 10.45 41.99 -6.27
N ALA A 136 10.67 43.24 -5.86
CA ALA A 136 9.76 43.91 -4.94
C ALA A 136 8.39 44.12 -5.60
N GLU A 137 7.33 43.89 -4.83
CA GLU A 137 5.95 44.04 -5.31
C GLU A 137 5.70 45.49 -5.77
N GLY A 138 5.04 45.66 -6.92
CA GLY A 138 4.73 46.97 -7.49
C GLY A 138 5.80 47.60 -8.40
N LEU A 139 7.02 47.04 -8.48
CA LEU A 139 8.06 47.53 -9.40
C LEU A 139 7.79 47.23 -10.88
N VAL A 140 6.99 46.19 -11.14
CA VAL A 140 6.74 45.67 -12.49
C VAL A 140 5.88 46.63 -13.34
N GLY A 141 5.19 47.58 -12.71
CA GLY A 141 4.31 48.54 -13.40
C GLY A 141 3.16 47.84 -14.13
N GLN A 142 2.72 48.42 -15.25
CA GLN A 142 1.71 47.82 -16.13
C GLN A 142 2.28 46.83 -17.15
N ASP A 143 3.58 46.91 -17.47
CA ASP A 143 4.22 46.06 -18.50
C ASP A 143 5.40 45.26 -17.94
N THR A 144 5.10 44.03 -17.55
CA THR A 144 6.07 43.04 -17.07
C THR A 144 7.16 42.72 -18.09
N ARG A 145 6.84 42.73 -19.39
CA ARG A 145 7.81 42.40 -20.44
C ARG A 145 8.87 43.49 -20.55
N ALA A 146 8.45 44.75 -20.58
CA ALA A 146 9.36 45.88 -20.60
C ALA A 146 10.29 45.90 -19.37
N TYR A 147 9.74 45.60 -18.19
CA TYR A 147 10.51 45.48 -16.95
C TYR A 147 11.55 44.35 -17.01
N VAL A 148 11.18 43.16 -17.48
CA VAL A 148 12.12 42.03 -17.61
C VAL A 148 13.24 42.33 -18.63
N VAL A 149 12.92 42.98 -19.75
CA VAL A 149 13.93 43.39 -20.74
C VAL A 149 14.91 44.42 -20.16
N SER A 150 14.43 45.40 -19.40
CA SER A 150 15.30 46.39 -18.77
C SER A 150 16.19 45.76 -17.70
N LEU A 151 15.65 44.81 -16.93
CA LEU A 151 16.40 44.01 -15.96
C LEU A 151 17.51 43.19 -16.63
N PHE A 152 17.24 42.50 -17.75
CA PHE A 152 18.28 41.75 -18.45
C PHE A 152 19.36 42.64 -19.07
N LYS A 153 18.99 43.85 -19.54
CA LYS A 153 19.97 44.84 -20.01
C LYS A 153 20.86 45.35 -18.87
N SER A 154 20.29 45.62 -17.69
CA SER A 154 21.06 46.15 -16.55
C SER A 154 22.09 45.16 -16.01
N VAL A 155 21.81 43.86 -16.09
CA VAL A 155 22.77 42.78 -15.72
C VAL A 155 23.71 42.38 -16.86
N GLY A 156 23.67 43.07 -18.00
CA GLY A 156 24.59 42.85 -19.13
C GLY A 156 24.26 41.64 -20.01
N LEU A 157 23.09 41.02 -19.86
CA LEU A 157 22.63 39.88 -20.65
C LEU A 157 21.93 40.27 -21.98
N GLY A 158 21.90 41.57 -22.31
CA GLY A 158 21.07 42.13 -23.40
C GLY A 158 21.81 42.92 -24.47
N LYS A 159 22.96 42.44 -24.98
CA LYS A 159 23.66 43.07 -26.14
C LYS A 159 23.02 42.77 -27.51
N GLY A 160 21.82 42.23 -27.57
CA GLY A 160 21.09 41.93 -28.81
C GLY A 160 19.88 42.83 -28.98
N ASP A 161 19.68 43.35 -30.20
CA ASP A 161 18.51 44.16 -30.55
C ASP A 161 17.20 43.39 -30.28
N PRO A 162 16.21 44.00 -29.59
CA PRO A 162 14.96 43.33 -29.23
C PRO A 162 14.05 43.01 -30.42
N GLU A 163 14.37 43.50 -31.63
CA GLU A 163 13.59 43.26 -32.85
C GLU A 163 14.02 41.99 -33.61
N SER A 164 15.11 41.31 -33.22
CA SER A 164 15.66 40.19 -33.99
C SER A 164 15.18 38.79 -33.54
N THR A 165 14.35 38.67 -32.52
CA THR A 165 13.89 37.35 -32.04
C THR A 165 12.56 36.96 -32.69
N THR A 166 12.59 36.70 -33.98
CA THR A 166 11.55 35.90 -34.65
C THR A 166 11.76 34.46 -34.18
N ILE A 167 10.96 34.01 -33.22
CA ILE A 167 10.90 32.59 -32.87
C ILE A 167 10.29 31.89 -34.08
N PRO A 168 11.00 30.99 -34.80
CA PRO A 168 10.34 30.22 -35.84
C PRO A 168 9.29 29.35 -35.17
N VAL A 169 8.02 29.67 -35.41
CA VAL A 169 6.91 28.77 -35.11
C VAL A 169 7.10 27.59 -36.06
N ASN A 170 7.64 26.48 -35.55
CA ASN A 170 7.66 25.23 -36.30
C ASN A 170 6.21 24.73 -36.36
N GLU A 171 5.45 25.17 -37.36
CA GLU A 171 4.09 24.72 -37.69
C GLU A 171 4.06 23.29 -38.25
N LYS A 172 4.99 22.42 -37.87
CA LYS A 172 4.86 21.00 -38.19
C LYS A 172 3.87 20.39 -37.20
N GLU A 173 2.59 20.50 -37.57
CA GLU A 173 1.52 19.59 -37.18
C GLU A 173 2.11 18.18 -37.09
N ALA A 174 2.12 17.64 -35.87
CA ALA A 174 2.30 16.22 -35.69
C ALA A 174 0.98 15.58 -36.15
N ASP A 175 0.99 15.00 -37.35
CA ASP A 175 0.05 13.95 -37.72
C ASP A 175 0.23 12.83 -36.67
N ILE A 176 -0.65 12.83 -35.68
CA ILE A 176 -0.77 11.75 -34.71
C ILE A 176 -1.73 10.75 -35.35
N ASP A 177 -1.15 9.77 -36.05
CA ASP A 177 -1.87 8.58 -36.49
C ASP A 177 -2.34 7.80 -35.25
N TYR A 178 -3.66 7.82 -35.01
CA TYR A 178 -4.31 6.90 -34.08
C TYR A 178 -4.46 5.55 -34.78
N TYR A 179 -3.65 4.58 -34.38
CA TYR A 179 -3.87 3.15 -34.63
C TYR A 179 -4.48 2.47 -33.42
#